data_AF-A0A538P5L9-F1
#
_entry.id   AF-A0A538P5L9-F1
#
_cell.length_a   1.000
_cell.length_b   1.000
_cell.length_c   1.000
_cell.angle_alpha   90.00
_cell.angle_beta   90.00
_cell.angle_gamma   90.00
#
_symmetry.space_group_name_H-M   'P 1'
#
loop_
_entity.id
_entity.type
_entity.pdbx_description
1 polymer ?
#
loop_
_entity_poly.entity_id
_entity_poly.type
_entity_poly.pdbx_seq_one_letter_code
_entity_poly.pdbx_strand_id
1 'polypeptide(L)'
;MKAPENLPGGAGVDAVNQTGIPADWLADFEAAAGRPLETRFRYAFIRTYKPVLDDAPFRAFQTTADYRRWCEENLPDWLGYARV
;
A
#
# COMPACT_ATOMS: atom_id res chain seq x y z
N MET A 1 30.31 -17.04 10.28
CA MET A 1 31.08 -16.18 9.36
C MET A 1 31.10 -16.85 7.99
N LYS A 2 30.18 -16.46 7.11
CA LYS A 2 30.30 -16.56 5.65
C LYS A 2 29.58 -15.34 5.07
N ALA A 3 30.29 -14.62 4.23
CA ALA A 3 29.87 -13.36 3.59
C ALA A 3 28.69 -13.60 2.62
N PRO A 4 27.85 -12.58 2.35
CA PRO A 4 26.91 -12.65 1.24
C PRO A 4 27.67 -12.61 -0.08
N GLU A 5 27.44 -13.64 -0.88
CA GLU A 5 27.96 -13.81 -2.23
C GLU A 5 27.20 -12.87 -3.18
N ASN A 6 27.96 -12.08 -3.92
CA ASN A 6 27.52 -10.99 -4.80
C ASN A 6 26.48 -11.41 -5.82
N LEU A 7 25.42 -10.62 -5.94
CA LEU A 7 24.62 -10.50 -7.17
C LEU A 7 25.36 -9.53 -8.12
N PRO A 8 25.63 -9.92 -9.38
CA PRO A 8 26.42 -9.10 -10.29
C PRO A 8 25.58 -7.93 -10.84
N GLY A 9 26.30 -6.83 -11.10
CA GLY A 9 25.75 -5.51 -11.36
C GLY A 9 24.89 -5.38 -12.63
N GLY A 10 23.89 -4.51 -12.50
CA GLY A 10 23.29 -3.73 -13.56
C GLY A 10 23.28 -2.27 -13.12
N ALA A 11 23.84 -1.40 -13.94
CA ALA A 11 24.20 -0.01 -13.67
C ALA A 11 23.10 0.85 -13.01
N GLY A 12 23.52 1.78 -12.14
CA GLY A 12 22.74 2.98 -11.81
C GLY A 12 22.49 3.24 -10.33
N VAL A 13 23.50 3.18 -9.46
CA VAL A 13 23.42 3.79 -8.12
C VAL A 13 23.62 5.30 -8.21
N ASP A 14 22.87 6.01 -9.06
CA ASP A 14 23.01 7.46 -9.22
C ASP A 14 21.66 8.16 -9.15
N ALA A 15 21.60 9.14 -8.25
CA ALA A 15 20.51 10.09 -7.97
C ALA A 15 19.39 9.66 -7.01
N VAL A 16 19.74 9.28 -5.78
CA VAL A 16 18.82 9.44 -4.64
C VAL A 16 18.62 10.96 -4.44
N ASN A 17 17.39 11.47 -4.63
CA ASN A 17 17.05 12.87 -4.34
C ASN A 17 17.20 13.13 -2.82
N GLN A 18 17.27 14.40 -2.39
CA GLN A 18 17.49 14.84 -1.00
C GLN A 18 16.52 14.23 0.04
N THR A 19 15.44 13.58 -0.41
CA THR A 19 14.41 12.89 0.37
C THR A 19 14.67 11.40 0.63
N GLY A 20 15.72 10.79 0.06
CA GLY A 20 15.97 9.35 0.19
C GLY A 20 15.12 8.46 -0.73
N ILE A 21 14.38 9.06 -1.67
CA ILE A 21 13.49 8.33 -2.58
C ILE A 21 14.26 7.94 -3.85
N PRO A 22 14.19 6.68 -4.31
CA PRO A 22 14.80 6.25 -5.57
C PRO A 22 14.32 7.08 -6.77
N ALA A 23 15.24 7.45 -7.68
CA ALA A 23 14.92 8.25 -8.87
C ALA A 23 13.82 7.62 -9.73
N ASP A 24 13.87 6.30 -9.92
CA ASP A 24 12.91 5.57 -10.74
C ASP A 24 11.49 5.68 -10.18
N TRP A 25 11.35 5.67 -8.85
CA TRP A 25 10.04 5.84 -8.20
C TRP A 25 9.48 7.24 -8.39
N LEU A 26 10.36 8.27 -8.37
CA LEU A 26 9.95 9.64 -8.67
C LEU A 26 9.53 9.75 -10.15
N ALA A 27 10.27 9.13 -11.07
CA ALA A 27 9.92 9.10 -12.48
C ALA A 27 8.57 8.43 -12.73
N ASP A 28 8.29 7.29 -12.08
CA ASP A 28 7.01 6.60 -12.15
C ASP A 28 5.86 7.46 -11.61
N PHE A 29 6.10 8.17 -10.49
CA PHE A 29 5.12 9.08 -9.90
C PHE A 29 4.78 10.23 -10.85
N GLU A 30 5.79 10.90 -11.41
CA GLU A 30 5.61 11.99 -12.37
C GLU A 30 4.89 11.51 -13.64
N ALA A 31 5.25 10.33 -14.15
CA ALA A 31 4.56 9.72 -15.29
C ALA A 31 3.08 9.43 -14.99
N ALA A 32 2.76 8.95 -13.78
CA ALA A 32 1.38 8.75 -13.35
C ALA A 32 0.62 10.07 -13.19
N ALA A 33 1.28 11.10 -12.65
CA ALA A 33 0.74 12.45 -12.52
C ALA A 33 0.54 13.14 -13.88
N GLY A 34 1.27 12.77 -14.93
CA GLY A 34 1.04 13.29 -16.29
C GLY A 34 -0.21 12.73 -16.99
N ARG A 35 -0.84 11.67 -16.47
CA ARG A 35 -1.94 10.99 -17.17
C ARG A 35 -3.17 11.89 -17.36
N PRO A 36 -3.79 11.91 -18.56
CA PRO A 36 -5.03 12.64 -18.81
C PRO A 36 -6.14 12.25 -17.84
N LEU A 37 -7.03 13.20 -17.53
CA LEU A 37 -8.13 13.00 -16.59
C LEU A 37 -8.99 11.79 -16.97
N GLU A 38 -9.32 11.64 -18.25
CA GLU A 38 -10.09 10.49 -18.75
C GLU A 38 -9.43 9.16 -18.40
N THR A 39 -8.12 9.03 -18.65
CA THR A 39 -7.34 7.83 -18.31
C THR A 39 -7.36 7.56 -16.80
N ARG A 40 -7.25 8.62 -15.99
CA ARG A 40 -7.35 8.47 -14.53
C ARG A 40 -8.74 7.95 -14.15
N PHE A 41 -9.82 8.55 -14.62
CA PHE A 41 -11.18 8.10 -14.30
C PHE A 41 -11.45 6.65 -14.76
N ARG A 42 -10.94 6.27 -15.93
CA ARG A 42 -11.09 4.92 -16.48
C ARG A 42 -10.49 3.84 -15.56
N TYR A 43 -9.38 4.15 -14.88
CA TYR A 43 -8.64 3.16 -14.07
C TYR A 43 -8.59 3.47 -12.57
N ALA A 44 -9.16 4.60 -12.11
CA ALA A 44 -9.12 5.01 -10.71
C ALA A 44 -10.09 4.20 -9.83
N PHE A 45 -11.14 3.63 -10.41
CA PHE A 45 -12.13 2.88 -9.65
C PHE A 45 -11.82 1.39 -9.71
N ILE A 46 -11.33 0.88 -8.59
CA ILE A 46 -11.25 -0.56 -8.35
C ILE A 46 -12.37 -0.96 -7.39
N ARG A 47 -13.08 -2.04 -7.70
CA ARG A 47 -13.98 -2.67 -6.74
C ARG A 47 -13.14 -3.50 -5.77
N THR A 48 -12.73 -2.88 -4.67
CA THR A 48 -12.12 -3.60 -3.54
C THR A 48 -13.21 -3.93 -2.54
N TYR A 49 -13.38 -5.21 -2.23
CA TYR A 49 -14.25 -5.64 -1.13
C TYR A 49 -13.68 -5.15 0.22
N LYS A 50 -14.51 -4.48 1.01
CA LYS A 50 -14.17 -3.92 2.32
C LYS A 50 -15.12 -4.52 3.36
N PRO A 51 -14.74 -5.58 4.08
CA PRO A 51 -15.64 -6.32 4.98
C PRO A 51 -16.36 -5.43 6.02
N VAL A 52 -15.69 -4.36 6.47
CA VAL A 52 -16.28 -3.39 7.41
C VAL A 52 -17.48 -2.65 6.82
N LEU A 53 -17.40 -2.26 5.54
CA LEU A 53 -18.37 -1.37 4.88
C LEU A 53 -19.36 -2.13 3.98
N ASP A 54 -18.94 -3.26 3.42
CA ASP A 54 -19.72 -4.01 2.44
C ASP A 54 -20.68 -5.02 3.09
N ASP A 55 -20.36 -5.50 4.30
CA ASP A 55 -21.15 -6.57 4.95
C ASP A 55 -22.29 -6.03 5.81
N ALA A 56 -22.18 -4.79 6.27
CA ALA A 56 -23.17 -4.16 7.14
C ALA A 56 -23.16 -2.63 6.99
N PRO A 57 -24.31 -1.95 7.14
CA PRO A 57 -24.38 -0.48 7.10
C PRO A 57 -23.55 0.21 8.19
N PHE A 58 -23.43 -0.43 9.36
CA PHE A 58 -22.57 0.00 10.46
C PHE A 58 -22.21 -1.18 11.35
N ARG A 59 -21.13 -1.05 12.12
CA ARG A 59 -20.74 -2.00 13.16
C ARG A 59 -20.26 -1.23 14.38
N ALA A 60 -20.75 -1.62 15.56
CA ALA A 60 -20.41 -0.98 16.83
C ALA A 60 -19.96 -2.04 17.84
N PHE A 61 -19.03 -1.66 18.70
CA PHE A 61 -18.45 -2.53 19.72
C PHE A 61 -18.61 -1.86 21.08
N GLN A 62 -18.81 -2.66 22.13
CA GLN A 62 -18.93 -2.14 23.51
C GLN A 62 -17.58 -1.65 24.04
N THR A 63 -16.48 -2.25 23.58
CA THR A 63 -15.12 -1.86 23.97
C THR A 63 -14.19 -1.80 22.77
N THR A 64 -13.07 -1.07 22.92
CA THR A 64 -12.00 -1.07 21.91
C THR A 64 -11.29 -2.43 21.82
N ALA A 65 -11.32 -3.24 22.89
CA ALA A 65 -10.74 -4.58 22.87
C ALA A 65 -11.55 -5.51 21.95
N ASP A 66 -12.88 -5.42 21.99
CA ASP A 66 -13.77 -6.20 21.12
C ASP A 66 -13.61 -5.80 19.66
N TYR A 67 -13.48 -4.49 19.39
CA TYR A 67 -13.16 -3.97 18.06
C TYR A 67 -11.86 -4.58 17.50
N ARG A 68 -10.77 -4.53 18.27
CA ARG A 68 -9.46 -5.04 17.81
C ARG A 68 -9.49 -6.54 17.54
N ARG A 69 -10.09 -7.31 18.45
CA ARG A 69 -10.24 -8.76 18.29
C ARG A 69 -10.99 -9.09 17.00
N TRP A 70 -12.11 -8.38 16.75
CA TRP A 70 -12.88 -8.59 15.53
C TRP A 70 -12.06 -8.25 14.28
N CYS A 71 -11.28 -7.15 14.30
CA CYS A 71 -10.38 -6.79 13.21
C CYS A 71 -9.35 -7.89 12.93
N GLU A 72 -8.72 -8.45 13.97
CA GLU A 72 -7.73 -9.52 13.86
C GLU A 72 -8.33 -10.83 13.31
N GLU A 73 -9.58 -11.14 13.66
CA GLU A 73 -10.24 -12.40 13.25
C GLU A 73 -10.90 -12.32 11.87
N ASN A 74 -11.33 -11.13 11.42
CA ASN A 74 -12.24 -10.99 10.27
C ASN A 74 -11.69 -10.12 9.14
N LEU A 75 -10.65 -9.30 9.38
CA LEU A 75 -10.12 -8.41 8.36
C LEU A 75 -8.78 -8.92 7.82
N PRO A 76 -8.56 -8.82 6.51
CA PRO A 76 -7.24 -9.03 5.93
C PRO A 76 -6.18 -8.06 6.48
N ASP A 77 -4.96 -8.57 6.69
CA ASP A 77 -3.82 -7.79 7.21
C ASP A 77 -3.53 -6.52 6.40
N TRP A 78 -3.69 -6.58 5.07
CA TRP A 78 -3.42 -5.46 4.16
C TRP A 78 -4.32 -4.24 4.40
N LEU A 79 -5.44 -4.38 5.13
CA LEU A 79 -6.28 -3.25 5.52
C LEU A 79 -5.70 -2.45 6.70
N GLY A 80 -4.74 -2.98 7.46
CA GLY A 80 -4.03 -2.26 8.51
C GLY A 80 -4.85 -1.96 9.78
N TYR A 81 -5.97 -2.65 9.99
CA TYR A 81 -6.77 -2.52 11.22
C TYR A 81 -6.31 -3.44 12.36
N ALA A 82 -5.65 -4.55 12.02
CA ALA A 82 -5.02 -5.45 12.99
C ALA A 82 -3.74 -4.82 13.56
N ARG A 83 -3.26 -5.33 14.70
CA ARG A 83 -2.01 -4.87 15.31
C ARG A 83 -0.81 -5.25 14.41
N VAL A 84 0.15 -4.33 14.29
CA VAL A 84 1.47 -4.54 13.64
C VAL A 84 2.49 -4.96 14.68
#